data_AF-A0A954NK82-F1
#
_entry.id   AF-A0A954NK82-F1
#
_cell.length_a   1.000
_cell.length_b   1.000
_cell.length_c   1.000
_cell.angle_alpha   90.00
_cell.angle_beta   90.00
_cell.angle_gamma   90.00
#
_symmetry.space_group_name_H-M   'P 1'
#
loop_
_entity.id
_entity.type
_entity.pdbx_description
1 polymer ?
#
loop_
_entity_poly.entity_id
_entity_poly.type
_entity_poly.pdbx_seq_one_letter_code
_entity_poly.pdbx_strand_id
1 'polypeptide(L)'
;RTYLENLKIGTDAATGTITLRPTIGGTERPVRVRVTVHDGADAVLIEEGSTEGLVLSVPKPKLWSPASPFLYGLTVELLDESGAVLDEVRSYAGIRTVGKERDADGHWRFTLNGEPIFHWGPLDQGWWPDGLLTPPSDEAMRFDIEWLKAAGFNMIRKHIKVEPRRYYYHCDRLGMLMWQDQVSGGQGPRWTHLEPGPVDAQWPAEAHEQYMVELERMVDTLENHPCIVVWVPFNEAWGQHSTEEVGRWIARRDPTRLVNIASGGNFWPVGDVVDEHSYPHPSFPFDLGGRERYEPFIKVVGEFGGHGYAVPGHLWDEDRENWGYGGLPRNEDEYRLRYVESLRILNELRAAGIAGAVYTQTTDVEGEVNGLMTYDRKIIKIPARELRSLHQVLFE
;
A
#
# COMPACT_ATOMS: atom_id res chain seq x y z
N ARG A 1 33.08 -16.87 -5.02
CA ARG A 1 32.84 -15.76 -5.98
C ARG A 1 32.30 -14.60 -5.14
N THR A 2 32.83 -13.39 -5.32
CA THR A 2 32.26 -12.18 -4.70
C THR A 2 31.10 -11.67 -5.57
N TYR A 3 29.96 -11.34 -4.98
CA TYR A 3 28.74 -10.92 -5.71
C TYR A 3 27.87 -9.96 -4.89
N LEU A 4 26.94 -9.28 -5.55
CA LEU A 4 25.92 -8.42 -4.92
C LEU A 4 24.77 -9.30 -4.43
N GLU A 5 24.70 -9.55 -3.13
CA GLU A 5 23.68 -10.41 -2.52
C GLU A 5 22.34 -9.68 -2.33
N ASN A 6 22.40 -8.42 -1.90
CA ASN A 6 21.22 -7.58 -1.76
C ASN A 6 21.57 -6.11 -2.05
N LEU A 7 20.56 -5.30 -2.35
CA LEU A 7 20.70 -3.87 -2.60
C LEU A 7 19.56 -3.13 -1.91
N LYS A 8 19.86 -2.36 -0.87
CA LYS A 8 18.90 -1.45 -0.26
C LYS A 8 19.00 -0.07 -0.89
N ILE A 9 17.85 0.48 -1.27
CA ILE A 9 17.70 1.77 -1.96
C ILE A 9 16.88 2.69 -1.06
N GLY A 10 17.48 3.79 -0.61
CA GLY A 10 16.80 4.90 0.04
C GLY A 10 16.72 6.11 -0.88
N THR A 11 15.72 6.96 -0.69
CA THR A 11 15.61 8.23 -1.43
C THR A 11 15.13 9.34 -0.53
N ASP A 12 15.50 10.57 -0.85
CA ASP A 12 15.00 11.76 -0.17
C ASP A 12 14.65 12.85 -1.20
N ALA A 13 13.39 13.27 -1.22
CA ALA A 13 12.86 14.23 -2.18
C ALA A 13 13.39 15.65 -1.98
N ALA A 14 13.63 16.06 -0.73
CA ALA A 14 14.08 17.42 -0.40
C ALA A 14 15.52 17.68 -0.87
N THR A 15 16.38 16.66 -0.74
CA THR A 15 17.80 16.71 -1.14
C THR A 15 18.03 16.18 -2.55
N GLY A 16 17.08 15.45 -3.14
CA GLY A 16 17.23 14.84 -4.45
C GLY A 16 18.22 13.68 -4.46
N THR A 17 18.32 12.94 -3.36
CA THR A 17 19.35 11.91 -3.19
C THR A 17 18.80 10.50 -3.36
N ILE A 18 19.64 9.62 -3.90
CA ILE A 18 19.47 8.16 -3.89
C ILE A 18 20.61 7.59 -3.05
N THR A 19 20.30 6.89 -1.97
CA THR A 19 21.27 6.20 -1.12
C THR A 19 21.25 4.71 -1.43
N LEU A 20 22.40 4.12 -1.72
CA LEU A 20 22.54 2.69 -1.99
C LEU A 20 23.39 2.02 -0.92
N ARG A 21 22.91 0.92 -0.38
CA ARG A 21 23.61 0.08 0.59
C ARG A 21 23.58 -1.37 0.11
N PRO A 22 24.63 -1.83 -0.60
CA PRO A 22 24.70 -3.21 -1.06
C PRO A 22 25.18 -4.15 0.06
N THR A 23 24.60 -5.35 0.10
CA THR A 23 25.14 -6.48 0.86
C THR A 23 25.98 -7.33 -0.09
N ILE A 24 27.20 -7.65 0.33
CA ILE A 24 28.15 -8.40 -0.51
C ILE A 24 28.29 -9.83 0.01
N GLY A 25 28.05 -10.80 -0.87
CA GLY A 25 28.23 -12.21 -0.59
C GLY A 25 29.59 -12.74 -1.06
N GLY A 26 30.13 -13.73 -0.35
CA GLY A 26 31.31 -14.51 -0.77
C GLY A 26 32.67 -13.79 -0.63
N THR A 27 32.81 -12.89 0.34
CA THR A 27 33.97 -11.98 0.49
C THR A 27 35.25 -12.66 0.99
N GLU A 28 36.29 -12.61 0.14
CA GLU A 28 37.70 -12.89 0.51
C GLU A 28 38.63 -11.70 0.18
N ARG A 29 38.11 -10.59 -0.36
CA ARG A 29 38.92 -9.49 -0.96
C ARG A 29 38.25 -8.11 -0.81
N PRO A 30 39.01 -7.02 -0.75
CA PRO A 30 38.47 -5.66 -0.85
C PRO A 30 37.78 -5.43 -2.19
N VAL A 31 36.66 -4.71 -2.17
CA VAL A 31 35.83 -4.38 -3.34
C VAL A 31 35.28 -2.96 -3.23
N ARG A 32 34.93 -2.37 -4.37
CA ARG A 32 34.26 -1.07 -4.48
C ARG A 32 32.98 -1.20 -5.29
N VAL A 33 32.11 -0.20 -5.19
CA VAL A 33 30.84 -0.19 -5.94
C VAL A 33 30.83 1.01 -6.86
N ARG A 34 30.52 0.79 -8.13
CA ARG A 34 30.18 1.86 -9.08
C ARG A 34 28.68 1.85 -9.32
N VAL A 35 28.07 3.03 -9.32
CA VAL A 35 26.66 3.18 -9.66
C VAL A 35 26.51 4.18 -10.79
N THR A 36 25.78 3.77 -11.81
CA THR A 36 25.30 4.66 -12.86
C THR A 36 23.80 4.87 -12.71
N VAL A 37 23.39 6.13 -12.63
CA VAL A 37 21.99 6.56 -12.62
C VAL A 37 21.59 6.98 -14.03
N HIS A 38 20.46 6.47 -14.52
CA HIS A 38 19.95 6.71 -15.86
C HIS A 38 18.62 7.46 -15.83
N ASP A 39 18.49 8.49 -16.65
CA ASP A 39 17.23 9.15 -17.01
C ASP A 39 16.85 8.66 -18.42
N GLY A 40 15.97 7.66 -18.48
CA GLY A 40 15.72 6.94 -19.73
C GLY A 40 16.98 6.20 -20.22
N ALA A 41 17.50 6.60 -21.38
CA ALA A 41 18.71 6.02 -21.97
C ALA A 41 19.99 6.77 -21.58
N ASP A 42 19.87 7.95 -20.98
CA ASP A 42 21.00 8.83 -20.71
C ASP A 42 21.56 8.56 -19.31
N ALA A 43 22.87 8.30 -19.21
CA ALA A 43 23.58 8.24 -17.95
C ALA A 43 23.76 9.68 -17.41
N VAL A 44 23.06 10.00 -16.31
CA VAL A 44 23.04 11.36 -15.74
C VAL A 44 23.99 11.53 -14.55
N LEU A 45 24.41 10.43 -13.93
CA LEU A 45 25.34 10.43 -12.80
C LEU A 45 26.09 9.09 -12.75
N ILE A 46 27.40 9.15 -12.51
CA ILE A 46 28.23 7.96 -12.25
C ILE A 46 29.07 8.28 -11.02
N GLU A 47 29.00 7.43 -10.00
CA GLU A 47 29.78 7.58 -8.77
C GLU A 47 30.38 6.24 -8.36
N GLU A 48 31.55 6.28 -7.73
CA GLU A 48 32.22 5.13 -7.14
C GLU A 48 32.40 5.34 -5.63
N GLY A 49 32.20 4.29 -4.85
CA GLY A 49 32.37 4.36 -3.40
C GLY A 49 32.67 3.02 -2.74
N SER A 50 32.70 3.04 -1.41
CA SER A 50 32.79 1.83 -0.60
C SER A 50 31.45 1.09 -0.57
N THR A 51 31.48 -0.15 -0.09
CA THR A 51 30.28 -0.98 0.09
C THR A 51 29.45 -0.60 1.32
N GLU A 52 29.92 0.32 2.18
CA GLU A 52 29.21 0.74 3.40
C GLU A 52 28.00 1.66 3.11
N GLY A 53 28.01 2.29 1.94
CA GLY A 53 26.91 3.10 1.43
C GLY A 53 27.40 4.18 0.47
N LEU A 54 26.61 4.42 -0.59
CA LEU A 54 26.87 5.48 -1.56
C LEU A 54 25.67 6.43 -1.63
N VAL A 55 25.92 7.73 -1.53
CA VAL A 55 24.88 8.77 -1.67
C VAL A 55 25.07 9.46 -3.01
N LEU A 56 24.04 9.37 -3.84
CA LEU A 56 23.99 9.89 -5.20
C LEU A 56 23.09 11.12 -5.23
N SER A 57 23.66 12.30 -5.40
CA SER A 57 22.89 13.55 -5.48
C SER A 57 22.50 13.83 -6.92
N VAL A 58 21.22 13.64 -7.26
CA VAL A 58 20.70 13.88 -8.61
C VAL A 58 20.34 15.36 -8.77
N PRO A 59 21.01 16.12 -9.65
CA PRO A 59 20.70 17.53 -9.84
C PRO A 59 19.31 17.71 -10.44
N LYS A 60 18.48 18.58 -9.83
CA LYS A 60 17.09 18.85 -10.27
C LYS A 60 16.29 17.54 -10.43
N PRO A 61 16.09 16.80 -9.33
CA PRO A 61 15.50 15.47 -9.38
C PRO A 61 14.06 15.51 -9.93
N LYS A 62 13.71 14.54 -10.76
CA LYS A 62 12.33 14.22 -11.12
C LYS A 62 11.78 13.33 -10.02
N LEU A 63 10.88 13.88 -9.21
CA LEU A 63 10.31 13.16 -8.09
C LEU A 63 9.25 12.15 -8.55
N TRP A 64 9.16 11.04 -7.85
CA TRP A 64 8.11 10.04 -8.04
C TRP A 64 6.84 10.46 -7.30
N SER A 65 5.71 10.40 -7.99
CA SER A 65 4.37 10.54 -7.42
C SER A 65 3.33 9.83 -8.29
N PRO A 66 2.09 9.66 -7.84
CA PRO A 66 1.02 9.16 -8.70
C PRO A 66 0.86 10.00 -9.98
N ALA A 67 0.98 11.32 -9.92
CA ALA A 67 0.86 12.16 -11.10
C ALA A 67 2.09 12.11 -12.03
N SER A 68 3.27 11.82 -11.47
CA SER A 68 4.54 11.75 -12.19
C SER A 68 5.36 10.54 -11.69
N PRO A 69 5.06 9.32 -12.15
CA PRO A 69 5.70 8.09 -11.66
C PRO A 69 7.08 7.86 -12.26
N PHE A 70 7.96 8.84 -12.12
CA PHE A 70 9.29 8.81 -12.72
C PHE A 70 10.21 7.84 -11.96
N LEU A 71 10.88 6.96 -12.71
CA LEU A 71 11.85 6.00 -12.17
C LEU A 71 13.20 6.20 -12.87
N TYR A 72 14.25 6.43 -12.08
CA TYR A 72 15.62 6.39 -12.56
C TYR A 72 16.07 4.94 -12.71
N GLY A 73 16.72 4.61 -13.82
CA GLY A 73 17.40 3.32 -13.97
C GLY A 73 18.69 3.31 -13.15
N LEU A 74 19.03 2.17 -12.54
CA LEU A 74 20.28 1.99 -11.81
C LEU A 74 21.06 0.83 -12.41
N THR A 75 22.34 1.05 -12.70
CA THR A 75 23.32 -0.02 -12.94
C THR A 75 24.31 -0.01 -11.79
N VAL A 76 24.39 -1.11 -11.04
CA VAL A 76 25.25 -1.25 -9.87
C VAL A 76 26.28 -2.33 -10.16
N GLU A 77 27.55 -1.92 -10.23
CA GLU A 77 28.68 -2.78 -10.55
C GLU A 77 29.55 -2.99 -9.30
N LEU A 78 29.92 -4.23 -9.02
CA LEU A 78 30.92 -4.57 -8.01
C LEU A 78 32.29 -4.64 -8.67
N LEU A 79 33.24 -3.87 -8.18
CA LEU A 79 34.58 -3.75 -8.74
C LEU A 79 35.64 -4.37 -7.83
N ASP A 80 36.66 -5.01 -8.41
CA ASP A 80 37.88 -5.37 -7.69
C ASP A 80 38.87 -4.19 -7.57
N GLU A 81 40.01 -4.43 -6.92
CA GLU A 81 41.07 -3.43 -6.74
C GLU A 81 41.67 -2.93 -8.07
N SER A 82 41.64 -3.76 -9.13
CA SER A 82 42.12 -3.38 -10.45
C SER A 82 41.09 -2.56 -11.25
N GLY A 83 39.86 -2.45 -10.74
CA GLY A 83 38.74 -1.79 -11.40
C GLY A 83 37.96 -2.70 -12.36
N ALA A 84 38.22 -4.02 -12.33
CA ALA A 84 37.47 -4.98 -13.12
C ALA A 84 36.10 -5.27 -12.49
N VAL A 85 35.06 -5.38 -13.33
CA VAL A 85 33.69 -5.70 -12.89
C VAL A 85 33.61 -7.19 -12.53
N LEU A 86 33.29 -7.48 -11.27
CA LEU A 86 33.08 -8.82 -10.74
C LEU A 86 31.63 -9.29 -10.85
N ASP A 87 30.69 -8.34 -10.75
CA ASP A 87 29.26 -8.58 -10.79
C ASP A 87 28.50 -7.29 -11.17
N GLU A 88 27.32 -7.43 -11.78
CA GLU A 88 26.44 -6.32 -12.17
C GLU A 88 24.99 -6.68 -11.84
N VAL A 89 24.27 -5.75 -11.21
CA VAL A 89 22.81 -5.82 -11.09
C VAL A 89 22.17 -4.54 -11.62
N ARG A 90 20.97 -4.68 -12.20
CA ARG A 90 20.15 -3.56 -12.65
C ARG A 90 18.92 -3.43 -11.78
N SER A 91 18.59 -2.19 -11.43
CA SER A 91 17.43 -1.85 -10.63
C SER A 91 16.87 -0.49 -11.05
N TYR A 92 15.99 0.09 -10.25
CA TYR A 92 15.47 1.43 -10.42
C TYR A 92 15.24 2.12 -9.07
N ALA A 93 15.08 3.44 -9.09
CA ALA A 93 14.70 4.23 -7.93
C ALA A 93 13.66 5.30 -8.32
N GLY A 94 12.60 5.43 -7.53
CA GLY A 94 11.70 6.58 -7.56
C GLY A 94 12.05 7.52 -6.41
N ILE A 95 12.52 8.74 -6.70
CA ILE A 95 12.89 9.69 -5.65
C ILE A 95 11.62 10.24 -5.02
N ARG A 96 11.34 9.83 -3.77
CA ARG A 96 10.18 10.30 -3.02
C ARG A 96 10.41 10.26 -1.51
N THR A 97 9.68 11.11 -0.79
CA THR A 97 9.61 11.09 0.68
C THR A 97 8.16 10.92 1.11
N VAL A 98 7.88 9.90 1.92
CA VAL A 98 6.56 9.71 2.57
C VAL A 98 6.61 10.39 3.93
N GLY A 99 5.53 11.06 4.31
CA GLY A 99 5.45 11.72 5.60
C GLY A 99 4.02 12.03 6.03
N LYS A 100 3.93 12.86 7.07
CA LYS A 100 2.68 13.41 7.55
C LYS A 100 2.89 14.80 8.13
N GLU A 101 1.87 15.64 8.03
CA GLU A 101 1.87 16.97 8.62
C GLU A 101 0.48 17.34 9.14
N ARG A 102 0.40 18.39 9.97
CA ARG A 102 -0.89 18.93 10.41
C ARG A 102 -1.35 20.01 9.43
N ASP A 103 -2.62 19.95 9.03
CA ASP A 103 -3.25 21.03 8.29
C ASP A 103 -3.59 22.23 9.19
N ALA A 104 -4.22 23.26 8.60
CA ALA A 104 -4.61 24.48 9.30
C ALA A 104 -5.59 24.25 10.45
N ASP A 105 -6.40 23.19 10.39
CA ASP A 105 -7.37 22.80 11.42
C ASP A 105 -6.76 21.84 12.46
N GLY A 106 -5.46 21.53 12.32
CA GLY A 106 -4.69 20.69 13.25
C GLY A 106 -4.86 19.19 13.01
N HIS A 107 -5.48 18.77 11.91
CA HIS A 107 -5.64 17.37 11.55
C HIS A 107 -4.39 16.83 10.85
N TRP A 108 -3.95 15.64 11.23
CA TRP A 108 -2.86 14.97 10.52
C TRP A 108 -3.28 14.52 9.12
N ARG A 109 -2.45 14.83 8.13
CA ARG A 109 -2.58 14.48 6.71
C ARG A 109 -1.40 13.62 6.29
N PHE A 110 -1.65 12.65 5.41
CA PHE A 110 -0.56 12.02 4.66
C PHE A 110 0.12 13.07 3.79
N THR A 111 1.44 12.97 3.65
CA THR A 111 2.19 13.77 2.68
C THR A 111 3.05 12.89 1.77
N LEU A 112 3.20 13.33 0.54
CA LEU A 112 4.15 12.78 -0.41
C LEU A 112 4.99 13.93 -0.96
N ASN A 113 6.31 13.83 -0.82
CA ASN A 113 7.27 14.86 -1.22
C ASN A 113 7.04 16.21 -0.53
N GLY A 114 6.51 16.18 0.69
CA GLY A 114 6.21 17.38 1.49
C GLY A 114 4.84 18.00 1.23
N GLU A 115 4.05 17.46 0.29
CA GLU A 115 2.72 17.98 -0.05
C GLU A 115 1.61 17.05 0.47
N PRO A 116 0.52 17.58 1.06
CA PRO A 116 -0.64 16.78 1.45
C PRO A 116 -1.24 15.96 0.32
N ILE A 117 -1.65 14.73 0.62
CA ILE A 117 -2.32 13.85 -0.32
C ILE A 117 -3.42 13.06 0.38
N PHE A 118 -4.63 13.07 -0.18
CA PHE A 118 -5.69 12.17 0.25
C PHE A 118 -5.48 10.79 -0.37
N HIS A 119 -5.34 9.75 0.44
CA HIS A 119 -5.20 8.38 -0.06
C HIS A 119 -6.58 7.83 -0.41
N TRP A 120 -6.83 7.57 -1.69
CA TRP A 120 -8.10 7.06 -2.19
C TRP A 120 -7.87 5.85 -3.08
N GLY A 121 -8.38 4.70 -2.65
CA GLY A 121 -8.12 3.42 -3.29
C GLY A 121 -9.19 2.38 -3.03
N PRO A 122 -9.22 1.29 -3.80
CA PRO A 122 -10.00 0.13 -3.43
C PRO A 122 -9.22 -0.80 -2.49
N LEU A 123 -9.96 -1.67 -1.81
CA LEU A 123 -9.43 -2.91 -1.25
C LEU A 123 -9.22 -3.91 -2.39
N ASP A 124 -7.99 -4.41 -2.56
CA ASP A 124 -7.68 -5.46 -3.53
C ASP A 124 -7.31 -6.76 -2.82
N GLN A 125 -8.28 -7.68 -2.75
CA GLN A 125 -8.11 -9.02 -2.21
C GLN A 125 -7.20 -9.92 -3.08
N GLY A 126 -6.96 -9.56 -4.35
CA GLY A 126 -6.05 -10.29 -5.22
C GLY A 126 -6.55 -11.69 -5.61
N TRP A 127 -7.87 -11.86 -5.78
CA TRP A 127 -8.47 -13.06 -6.35
C TRP A 127 -8.55 -12.99 -7.87
N TRP A 128 -8.19 -14.10 -8.50
CA TRP A 128 -8.12 -14.28 -9.94
C TRP A 128 -8.94 -15.50 -10.37
N PRO A 129 -9.68 -15.42 -11.49
CA PRO A 129 -10.52 -16.50 -12.03
C PRO A 129 -9.86 -17.87 -12.11
N ASP A 130 -8.63 -17.91 -12.64
CA ASP A 130 -7.94 -19.17 -12.88
C ASP A 130 -6.98 -19.52 -11.74
N GLY A 131 -6.20 -18.53 -11.28
CA GLY A 131 -5.08 -18.73 -10.36
C GLY A 131 -5.40 -18.54 -8.88
N LEU A 132 -6.65 -18.20 -8.55
CA LEU A 132 -7.08 -17.79 -7.21
C LEU A 132 -6.20 -16.66 -6.66
N LEU A 133 -5.21 -16.99 -5.85
CA LEU A 133 -4.26 -16.02 -5.28
C LEU A 133 -3.08 -15.70 -6.22
N THR A 134 -3.04 -16.23 -7.44
CA THR A 134 -1.94 -15.99 -8.38
C THR A 134 -2.43 -15.20 -9.60
N PRO A 135 -1.89 -14.01 -9.86
CA PRO A 135 -2.19 -13.29 -11.10
C PRO A 135 -1.81 -14.12 -12.33
N PRO A 136 -2.66 -14.19 -13.37
CA PRO A 136 -2.43 -15.06 -14.51
C PRO A 136 -1.34 -14.53 -15.48
N SER A 137 -1.07 -13.22 -15.49
CA SER A 137 -0.10 -12.58 -16.38
C SER A 137 0.25 -11.15 -15.94
N ASP A 138 1.28 -10.54 -16.56
CA ASP A 138 1.54 -9.10 -16.40
C ASP A 138 0.41 -8.25 -16.95
N GLU A 139 -0.16 -8.66 -18.07
CA GLU A 139 -1.25 -7.95 -18.72
C GLU A 139 -2.46 -7.86 -17.79
N ALA A 140 -2.76 -8.94 -17.05
CA ALA A 140 -3.84 -8.95 -16.08
C ALA A 140 -3.55 -8.03 -14.88
N MET A 141 -2.34 -8.10 -14.29
CA MET A 141 -1.95 -7.18 -13.21
C MET A 141 -2.01 -5.72 -13.66
N ARG A 142 -1.48 -5.42 -14.85
CA ARG A 142 -1.50 -4.09 -15.43
C ARG A 142 -2.90 -3.62 -15.72
N PHE A 143 -3.78 -4.49 -16.23
CA PHE A 143 -5.18 -4.13 -16.52
C PHE A 143 -5.88 -3.60 -15.27
N ASP A 144 -5.81 -4.32 -14.15
CA ASP A 144 -6.43 -3.88 -12.89
C ASP A 144 -5.85 -2.52 -12.45
N ILE A 145 -4.52 -2.34 -12.47
CA ILE A 145 -3.87 -1.08 -12.04
C ILE A 145 -4.19 0.09 -12.99
N GLU A 146 -4.14 -0.12 -14.31
CA GLU A 146 -4.44 0.89 -15.33
C GLU A 146 -5.92 1.32 -15.26
N TRP A 147 -6.83 0.36 -15.05
CA TRP A 147 -8.25 0.65 -14.89
C TRP A 147 -8.52 1.46 -13.63
N LEU A 148 -7.94 1.06 -12.49
CA LEU A 148 -8.10 1.79 -11.22
C LEU A 148 -7.56 3.22 -11.30
N LYS A 149 -6.40 3.39 -11.95
CA LYS A 149 -5.84 4.71 -12.23
C LYS A 149 -6.78 5.55 -13.09
N ALA A 150 -7.32 4.97 -14.15
CA ALA A 150 -8.28 5.64 -15.03
C ALA A 150 -9.60 5.97 -14.32
N ALA A 151 -9.97 5.18 -13.31
CA ALA A 151 -11.14 5.37 -12.48
C ALA A 151 -11.00 6.48 -11.43
N GLY A 152 -9.83 7.10 -11.28
CA GLY A 152 -9.60 8.22 -10.36
C GLY A 152 -8.99 7.83 -9.01
N PHE A 153 -8.64 6.56 -8.81
CA PHE A 153 -7.90 6.12 -7.64
C PHE A 153 -6.41 6.50 -7.76
N ASN A 154 -5.80 6.80 -6.61
CA ASN A 154 -4.37 7.08 -6.51
C ASN A 154 -3.63 6.09 -5.60
N MET A 155 -4.36 5.18 -4.96
CA MET A 155 -3.86 4.18 -4.02
C MET A 155 -4.57 2.84 -4.24
N ILE A 156 -3.91 1.74 -3.88
CA ILE A 156 -4.49 0.40 -3.72
C ILE A 156 -4.08 -0.09 -2.33
N ARG A 157 -5.02 -0.70 -1.60
CA ARG A 157 -4.69 -1.46 -0.40
C ARG A 157 -4.68 -2.94 -0.74
N LYS A 158 -3.50 -3.55 -0.71
CA LYS A 158 -3.34 -4.99 -0.95
C LYS A 158 -3.68 -5.73 0.33
N HIS A 159 -4.86 -6.36 0.35
CA HIS A 159 -5.45 -6.96 1.54
C HIS A 159 -4.80 -8.29 1.89
N ILE A 160 -4.31 -8.41 3.13
CA ILE A 160 -3.77 -9.60 3.80
C ILE A 160 -2.93 -10.56 2.93
N LYS A 161 -2.16 -10.03 1.98
CA LYS A 161 -1.50 -10.83 0.93
C LYS A 161 -0.25 -10.12 0.40
N VAL A 162 0.76 -10.90 0.02
CA VAL A 162 1.91 -10.41 -0.75
C VAL A 162 1.80 -10.87 -2.21
N GLU A 163 1.83 -9.94 -3.15
CA GLU A 163 1.81 -10.24 -4.59
C GLU A 163 3.21 -10.60 -5.12
N PRO A 164 3.33 -11.17 -6.33
CA PRO A 164 4.62 -11.22 -7.01
C PRO A 164 5.20 -9.81 -7.18
N ARG A 165 6.54 -9.65 -7.02
CA ARG A 165 7.25 -8.35 -7.16
C ARG A 165 6.93 -7.57 -8.44
N ARG A 166 6.47 -8.27 -9.49
CA ARG A 166 6.04 -7.67 -10.76
C ARG A 166 4.80 -6.78 -10.60
N TYR A 167 3.88 -7.11 -9.70
CA TYR A 167 2.72 -6.27 -9.39
C TYR A 167 3.13 -4.90 -8.84
N TYR A 168 4.06 -4.89 -7.87
CA TYR A 168 4.61 -3.66 -7.29
C TYR A 168 5.42 -2.85 -8.31
N TYR A 169 6.18 -3.53 -9.19
CA TYR A 169 6.86 -2.86 -10.30
C TYR A 169 5.89 -2.15 -11.26
N HIS A 170 4.73 -2.77 -11.55
CA HIS A 170 3.68 -2.11 -12.33
C HIS A 170 3.07 -0.93 -11.58
N CYS A 171 2.84 -1.04 -10.26
CA CYS A 171 2.38 0.08 -9.44
C CYS A 171 3.39 1.24 -9.43
N ASP A 172 4.69 0.94 -9.32
CA ASP A 172 5.77 1.94 -9.37
C ASP A 172 5.77 2.68 -10.72
N ARG A 173 5.63 1.96 -11.82
CA ARG A 173 5.64 2.54 -13.18
C ARG A 173 4.39 3.30 -13.55
N LEU A 174 3.23 2.84 -13.09
CA LEU A 174 1.94 3.43 -13.40
C LEU A 174 1.57 4.54 -12.41
N GLY A 175 2.27 4.64 -11.28
CA GLY A 175 2.05 5.66 -10.26
C GLY A 175 0.84 5.38 -9.40
N MET A 176 0.80 4.21 -8.77
CA MET A 176 -0.24 3.85 -7.82
C MET A 176 0.40 3.72 -6.44
N LEU A 177 -0.11 4.43 -5.43
CA LEU A 177 0.32 4.21 -4.05
C LEU A 177 -0.14 2.84 -3.57
N MET A 178 0.60 2.24 -2.65
CA MET A 178 0.29 0.93 -2.10
C MET A 178 0.30 0.98 -0.58
N TRP A 179 -0.79 0.49 0.01
CA TRP A 179 -0.80 0.02 1.39
C TRP A 179 -0.60 -1.48 1.35
N GLN A 180 0.46 -1.95 1.98
CA GLN A 180 0.83 -3.36 1.93
C GLN A 180 0.50 -4.01 3.27
N ASP A 181 -0.51 -4.89 3.24
CA ASP A 181 -0.86 -5.70 4.40
C ASP A 181 0.05 -6.92 4.54
N GLN A 182 0.37 -7.27 5.79
CA GLN A 182 0.93 -8.57 6.10
C GLN A 182 -0.19 -9.62 6.09
N VAL A 183 0.15 -10.85 5.72
CA VAL A 183 -0.77 -11.98 5.83
C VAL A 183 -1.17 -12.17 7.29
N SER A 184 -2.47 -12.11 7.57
CA SER A 184 -3.02 -12.37 8.89
C SER A 184 -3.35 -13.86 9.03
N GLY A 185 -3.12 -14.43 10.22
CA GLY A 185 -3.40 -15.85 10.50
C GLY A 185 -3.62 -16.09 11.99
N GLY A 186 -3.82 -17.34 12.42
CA GLY A 186 -3.96 -17.70 13.83
C GLY A 186 -5.21 -17.15 14.53
N GLN A 187 -5.22 -17.18 15.87
CA GLN A 187 -6.35 -16.71 16.69
C GLN A 187 -6.28 -15.20 16.87
N GLY A 188 -7.38 -14.50 16.55
CA GLY A 188 -7.58 -13.10 16.88
C GLY A 188 -8.27 -12.89 18.24
N PRO A 189 -8.14 -11.72 18.88
CA PRO A 189 -8.93 -11.36 20.03
C PRO A 189 -10.37 -11.05 19.62
N ARG A 190 -11.24 -10.80 20.60
CA ARG A 190 -12.55 -10.22 20.32
C ARG A 190 -12.35 -8.89 19.61
N TRP A 191 -12.97 -8.72 18.45
CA TRP A 191 -13.00 -7.44 17.76
C TRP A 191 -13.90 -6.47 18.53
N THR A 192 -13.35 -5.31 18.89
CA THR A 192 -14.02 -4.31 19.71
C THR A 192 -14.25 -2.99 18.97
N HIS A 193 -14.02 -2.91 17.66
CA HIS A 193 -14.35 -1.73 16.82
C HIS A 193 -13.93 -0.40 17.45
N LEU A 194 -12.61 -0.17 17.51
CA LEU A 194 -11.98 0.99 18.16
C LEU A 194 -12.34 1.23 19.63
N GLU A 195 -13.16 0.43 20.32
CA GLU A 195 -13.49 0.66 21.73
C GLU A 195 -12.23 0.74 22.63
N PRO A 196 -12.23 1.57 23.68
CA PRO A 196 -11.12 1.66 24.62
C PRO A 196 -10.85 0.33 25.35
N GLY A 197 -9.60 0.14 25.75
CA GLY A 197 -9.17 -1.07 26.46
C GLY A 197 -9.17 -2.33 25.58
N PRO A 198 -8.52 -2.29 24.40
CA PRO A 198 -8.36 -3.48 23.58
C PRO A 198 -7.55 -4.55 24.34
N VAL A 199 -7.75 -5.80 23.94
CA VAL A 199 -6.97 -6.94 24.42
C VAL A 199 -6.44 -7.67 23.20
N ASP A 200 -5.16 -8.01 23.21
CA ASP A 200 -4.53 -8.81 22.17
C ASP A 200 -4.82 -10.30 22.35
N ALA A 201 -4.75 -11.06 21.25
CA ALA A 201 -4.73 -12.51 21.34
C ALA A 201 -3.45 -12.98 22.04
N GLN A 202 -3.57 -14.06 22.80
CA GLN A 202 -2.40 -14.73 23.37
C GLN A 202 -1.86 -15.75 22.38
N TRP A 203 -0.63 -15.52 21.91
CA TRP A 203 0.06 -16.41 20.97
C TRP A 203 1.19 -17.17 21.67
N PRO A 204 1.44 -18.44 21.27
CA PRO A 204 2.70 -19.10 21.61
C PRO A 204 3.89 -18.31 21.07
N ALA A 205 5.00 -18.29 21.81
CA ALA A 205 6.21 -17.54 21.44
C ALA A 205 6.73 -17.93 20.04
N GLU A 206 6.78 -19.22 19.72
CA GLU A 206 7.22 -19.73 18.40
C GLU A 206 6.35 -19.21 17.24
N ALA A 207 5.03 -19.08 17.46
CA ALA A 207 4.11 -18.55 16.44
C ALA A 207 4.33 -17.05 16.22
N HIS A 208 4.58 -16.29 17.29
CA HIS A 208 4.93 -14.87 17.19
C HIS A 208 6.28 -14.68 16.48
N GLU A 209 7.31 -15.48 16.83
CA GLU A 209 8.62 -15.45 16.18
C GLU A 209 8.50 -15.73 14.67
N GLN A 210 7.71 -16.73 14.28
CA GLN A 210 7.44 -17.03 12.86
C GLN A 210 6.74 -15.85 12.16
N TYR A 211 5.74 -15.23 12.78
CA TYR A 211 5.08 -14.05 12.23
C TYR A 211 6.08 -12.90 12.01
N MET A 212 6.98 -12.66 12.96
CA MET A 212 8.01 -11.62 12.83
C MET A 212 9.01 -11.93 11.71
N VAL A 213 9.39 -13.20 11.51
CA VAL A 213 10.23 -13.62 10.37
C VAL A 213 9.54 -13.34 9.03
N GLU A 214 8.23 -13.63 8.93
CA GLU A 214 7.47 -13.39 7.70
C GLU A 214 7.26 -11.90 7.45
N LEU A 215 6.98 -11.11 8.50
CA LEU A 215 6.84 -9.67 8.42
C LEU A 215 8.15 -9.01 7.97
N GLU A 216 9.28 -9.41 8.55
CA GLU A 216 10.59 -8.94 8.15
C GLU A 216 10.90 -9.29 6.69
N ARG A 217 10.62 -10.54 6.27
CA ARG A 217 10.82 -10.96 4.88
C ARG A 217 9.94 -10.19 3.89
N MET A 218 8.70 -9.85 4.27
CA MET A 218 7.84 -9.00 3.45
C MET A 218 8.50 -7.63 3.26
N VAL A 219 8.93 -6.98 4.35
CA VAL A 219 9.58 -5.67 4.29
C VAL A 219 10.90 -5.75 3.51
N ASP A 220 11.77 -6.73 3.78
CA ASP A 220 13.02 -6.96 3.05
C ASP A 220 12.81 -7.07 1.54
N THR A 221 11.77 -7.81 1.13
CA THR A 221 11.49 -8.08 -0.27
C THR A 221 10.92 -6.85 -0.99
N LEU A 222 10.24 -5.98 -0.25
CA LEU A 222 9.40 -4.93 -0.81
C LEU A 222 9.89 -3.50 -0.54
N GLU A 223 10.85 -3.28 0.37
CA GLU A 223 11.28 -1.96 0.85
C GLU A 223 11.87 -1.04 -0.23
N ASN A 224 12.24 -1.57 -1.38
CA ASN A 224 12.76 -0.80 -2.51
C ASN A 224 11.65 -0.27 -3.45
N HIS A 225 10.41 -0.70 -3.29
CA HIS A 225 9.31 -0.25 -4.14
C HIS A 225 8.83 1.15 -3.68
N PRO A 226 8.97 2.20 -4.52
CA PRO A 226 8.52 3.56 -4.17
C PRO A 226 7.01 3.64 -3.97
N CYS A 227 6.22 2.77 -4.63
CA CYS A 227 4.75 2.75 -4.50
C CYS A 227 4.27 2.48 -3.08
N ILE A 228 5.00 1.69 -2.29
CA ILE A 228 4.59 1.36 -0.93
C ILE A 228 4.83 2.55 -0.02
N VAL A 229 3.75 3.01 0.60
CA VAL A 229 3.73 4.19 1.49
C VAL A 229 3.23 3.89 2.90
N VAL A 230 2.49 2.79 3.07
CA VAL A 230 2.00 2.32 4.38
C VAL A 230 2.23 0.82 4.52
N TRP A 231 2.72 0.40 5.68
CA TRP A 231 2.73 -1.00 6.11
C TRP A 231 1.54 -1.29 7.03
N VAL A 232 0.85 -2.40 6.81
CA VAL A 232 -0.33 -2.82 7.57
C VAL A 232 -0.14 -4.22 8.19
N PRO A 233 0.37 -4.35 9.42
CA PRO A 233 0.62 -5.66 10.02
C PRO A 233 -0.63 -6.50 10.32
N PHE A 234 -1.75 -5.87 10.72
CA PHE A 234 -2.99 -6.56 11.08
C PHE A 234 -4.24 -5.94 10.45
N ASN A 235 -5.27 -6.77 10.25
CA ASN A 235 -6.59 -6.39 9.73
C ASN A 235 -7.73 -6.94 10.61
N GLU A 236 -8.74 -6.14 10.97
CA GLU A 236 -9.99 -6.56 11.65
C GLU A 236 -9.83 -7.49 12.87
N ALA A 237 -8.74 -7.31 13.63
CA ALA A 237 -8.32 -8.19 14.73
C ALA A 237 -7.88 -9.61 14.32
N TRP A 238 -7.77 -9.93 13.02
CA TRP A 238 -7.31 -11.23 12.55
C TRP A 238 -5.87 -11.45 12.96
N GLY A 239 -5.65 -12.46 13.81
CA GLY A 239 -4.34 -12.75 14.34
C GLY A 239 -3.71 -11.63 15.15
N GLN A 240 -4.47 -10.61 15.56
CA GLN A 240 -3.90 -9.43 16.20
C GLN A 240 -3.32 -9.78 17.58
N HIS A 241 -2.00 -9.72 17.70
CA HIS A 241 -1.26 -10.11 18.89
C HIS A 241 -0.01 -9.24 19.06
N SER A 242 0.45 -9.07 20.30
CA SER A 242 1.65 -8.29 20.63
C SER A 242 1.70 -6.94 19.88
N THR A 243 0.56 -6.26 19.73
CA THR A 243 0.35 -5.19 18.74
C THR A 243 1.33 -4.05 18.94
N GLU A 244 1.59 -3.64 20.19
CA GLU A 244 2.59 -2.61 20.49
C GLU A 244 4.02 -3.03 20.13
N GLU A 245 4.38 -4.29 20.35
CA GLU A 245 5.71 -4.81 20.03
C GLU A 245 5.93 -4.81 18.52
N VAL A 246 4.98 -5.40 17.77
CA VAL A 246 4.99 -5.43 16.30
C VAL A 246 5.04 -4.02 15.73
N GLY A 247 4.18 -3.12 16.22
CA GLY A 247 4.11 -1.73 15.75
C GLY A 247 5.39 -0.94 16.01
N ARG A 248 5.99 -1.08 17.19
CA ARG A 248 7.27 -0.43 17.50
C ARG A 248 8.41 -1.06 16.70
N TRP A 249 8.37 -2.36 16.44
CA TRP A 249 9.38 -3.04 15.62
C TRP A 249 9.36 -2.52 14.19
N ILE A 250 8.19 -2.49 13.53
CA ILE A 250 8.10 -2.09 12.12
C ILE A 250 8.43 -0.62 11.91
N ALA A 251 7.99 0.27 12.82
CA ALA A 251 8.33 1.69 12.77
C ALA A 251 9.84 1.94 12.90
N ARG A 252 10.57 1.09 13.63
CA ARG A 252 12.05 1.14 13.67
C ARG A 252 12.69 0.48 12.44
N ARG A 253 12.12 -0.62 11.95
CA ARG A 253 12.66 -1.40 10.84
C ARG A 253 12.62 -0.63 9.52
N ASP A 254 11.55 0.13 9.28
CA ASP A 254 11.44 0.99 8.10
C ASP A 254 10.81 2.34 8.46
N PRO A 255 11.63 3.34 8.85
CA PRO A 255 11.14 4.68 9.16
C PRO A 255 10.79 5.51 7.92
N THR A 256 10.93 4.96 6.71
CA THR A 256 10.68 5.68 5.45
C THR A 256 9.24 5.58 4.95
N ARG A 257 8.40 4.84 5.67
CA ARG A 257 6.98 4.58 5.39
C ARG A 257 6.19 4.71 6.68
N LEU A 258 4.89 4.97 6.55
CA LEU A 258 3.99 5.08 7.70
C LEU A 258 3.45 3.71 8.09
N VAL A 259 2.93 3.60 9.31
CA VAL A 259 2.41 2.35 9.86
C VAL A 259 0.94 2.49 10.22
N ASN A 260 0.10 1.65 9.64
CA ASN A 260 -1.26 1.40 10.10
C ASN A 260 -1.28 0.05 10.81
N ILE A 261 -1.10 0.05 12.13
CA ILE A 261 -0.77 -1.17 12.86
C ILE A 261 -1.90 -2.23 12.81
N ALA A 262 -3.15 -1.78 12.88
CA ALA A 262 -4.33 -2.63 12.98
C ALA A 262 -5.49 -1.99 12.21
N SER A 263 -5.53 -2.21 10.89
CA SER A 263 -6.53 -1.64 10.01
C SER A 263 -7.93 -2.18 10.35
N GLY A 264 -8.86 -1.28 10.69
CA GLY A 264 -10.20 -1.60 11.19
C GLY A 264 -10.24 -2.36 12.51
N GLY A 265 -9.10 -2.75 13.06
CA GLY A 265 -8.97 -3.69 14.15
C GLY A 265 -9.14 -3.05 15.53
N ASN A 266 -8.56 -3.71 16.53
CA ASN A 266 -8.51 -3.14 17.87
C ASN A 266 -7.41 -2.08 17.92
N PHE A 267 -7.76 -0.83 18.27
CA PHE A 267 -6.81 0.27 18.22
C PHE A 267 -5.83 0.28 19.39
N TRP A 268 -4.54 0.19 19.04
CA TRP A 268 -3.43 0.46 19.94
C TRP A 268 -2.72 1.75 19.52
N PRO A 269 -2.26 2.60 20.47
CA PRO A 269 -1.68 3.90 20.17
C PRO A 269 -0.21 3.77 19.70
N VAL A 270 0.03 3.00 18.64
CA VAL A 270 1.33 2.74 18.02
C VAL A 270 1.22 2.87 16.50
N GLY A 271 2.30 3.33 15.86
CA GLY A 271 2.29 3.65 14.44
C GLY A 271 1.76 5.07 14.18
N ASP A 272 1.18 5.27 13.00
CA ASP A 272 0.83 6.59 12.48
C ASP A 272 -0.66 6.80 12.25
N VAL A 273 -1.40 5.70 12.06
CA VAL A 273 -2.77 5.71 11.56
C VAL A 273 -3.72 5.09 12.60
N VAL A 274 -4.88 5.71 12.76
CA VAL A 274 -6.08 5.11 13.36
C VAL A 274 -7.10 4.88 12.27
N ASP A 275 -7.64 3.67 12.22
CA ASP A 275 -8.38 3.15 11.08
C ASP A 275 -9.70 2.52 11.51
N GLU A 276 -10.81 3.03 10.96
CA GLU A 276 -12.15 2.49 11.16
C GLU A 276 -12.63 1.74 9.91
N HIS A 277 -13.23 0.56 10.12
CA HIS A 277 -14.01 -0.13 9.10
C HIS A 277 -15.49 0.09 9.37
N SER A 278 -16.22 0.63 8.39
CA SER A 278 -17.64 0.95 8.57
C SER A 278 -18.45 0.67 7.31
N TYR A 279 -19.45 -0.20 7.44
CA TYR A 279 -20.25 -0.68 6.32
C TYR A 279 -21.74 -0.41 6.51
N PRO A 280 -22.49 -0.10 5.44
CA PRO A 280 -22.01 0.10 4.06
C PRO A 280 -21.50 1.52 3.78
N HIS A 281 -21.87 2.52 4.60
CA HIS A 281 -21.42 3.90 4.42
C HIS A 281 -20.24 4.20 5.34
N PRO A 282 -19.30 5.07 4.91
CA PRO A 282 -18.15 5.39 5.73
C PRO A 282 -18.62 6.15 6.98
N SER A 283 -17.98 5.85 8.10
CA SER A 283 -18.14 6.62 9.34
C SER A 283 -16.84 6.56 10.14
N PHE A 284 -16.68 7.49 11.08
CA PHE A 284 -15.53 7.50 11.97
C PHE A 284 -15.95 8.01 13.36
N PRO A 285 -15.69 7.27 14.44
CA PRO A 285 -16.17 7.62 15.78
C PRO A 285 -15.24 8.61 16.49
N PHE A 286 -15.18 9.87 16.02
CA PHE A 286 -14.20 10.89 16.47
C PHE A 286 -14.10 11.11 17.99
N ASP A 287 -15.19 10.93 18.72
CA ASP A 287 -15.28 11.19 20.17
C ASP A 287 -15.14 9.92 21.03
N LEU A 288 -14.96 8.73 20.42
CA LEU A 288 -14.92 7.45 21.15
C LEU A 288 -13.68 7.33 22.04
N GLY A 289 -13.91 7.28 23.36
CA GLY A 289 -12.84 7.28 24.35
C GLY A 289 -12.19 8.65 24.58
N GLY A 290 -12.80 9.74 24.09
CA GLY A 290 -12.33 11.11 24.22
C GLY A 290 -11.59 11.63 22.98
N ARG A 291 -11.77 12.92 22.66
CA ARG A 291 -11.23 13.56 21.45
C ARG A 291 -9.72 13.44 21.29
N GLU A 292 -9.01 13.59 22.41
CA GLU A 292 -7.55 13.53 22.49
C GLU A 292 -6.95 12.17 22.10
N ARG A 293 -7.74 11.09 22.17
CA ARG A 293 -7.28 9.72 21.89
C ARG A 293 -6.73 9.56 20.48
N TYR A 294 -7.31 10.27 19.51
CA TYR A 294 -6.96 10.18 18.10
C TYR A 294 -6.18 11.40 17.58
N GLU A 295 -5.90 12.41 18.42
CA GLU A 295 -5.14 13.60 18.02
C GLU A 295 -3.72 13.36 17.50
N PRO A 296 -2.98 12.33 17.98
CA PRO A 296 -1.63 12.04 17.47
C PRO A 296 -1.61 11.30 16.11
N PHE A 297 -2.76 10.83 15.63
CA PHE A 297 -2.83 9.86 14.53
C PHE A 297 -3.52 10.46 13.29
N ILE A 298 -3.13 9.94 12.13
CA ILE A 298 -3.87 10.14 10.88
C ILE A 298 -5.14 9.30 10.96
N LYS A 299 -6.30 9.91 10.73
CA LYS A 299 -7.60 9.22 10.79
C LYS A 299 -8.02 8.78 9.40
N VAL A 300 -8.40 7.52 9.25
CA VAL A 300 -8.79 6.93 7.96
C VAL A 300 -10.04 6.06 8.10
N VAL A 301 -10.74 5.86 6.99
CA VAL A 301 -11.78 4.83 6.86
C VAL A 301 -11.22 3.72 5.98
N GLY A 302 -10.55 2.74 6.57
CA GLY A 302 -9.72 1.76 5.87
C GLY A 302 -10.48 0.61 5.24
N GLU A 303 -11.79 0.52 5.48
CA GLU A 303 -12.76 -0.19 4.64
C GLU A 303 -14.18 0.40 4.81
N PHE A 304 -14.89 0.56 3.70
CA PHE A 304 -16.31 0.88 3.66
C PHE A 304 -16.89 0.56 2.28
N GLY A 305 -18.17 0.82 2.08
CA GLY A 305 -18.81 0.66 0.78
C GLY A 305 -19.25 -0.77 0.61
N GLY A 306 -18.70 -1.46 -0.38
CA GLY A 306 -19.03 -2.86 -0.59
C GLY A 306 -20.49 -3.09 -0.98
N HIS A 307 -21.08 -2.14 -1.74
CA HIS A 307 -22.42 -2.29 -2.27
C HIS A 307 -22.45 -3.43 -3.30
N GLY A 308 -23.19 -4.52 -3.02
CA GLY A 308 -23.28 -5.67 -3.91
C GLY A 308 -24.06 -5.34 -5.19
N TYR A 309 -23.65 -5.86 -6.34
CA TYR A 309 -24.46 -5.86 -7.56
C TYR A 309 -24.11 -7.10 -8.39
N ALA A 310 -25.00 -8.10 -8.32
CA ALA A 310 -24.82 -9.36 -9.01
C ALA A 310 -25.04 -9.20 -10.51
N VAL A 311 -24.13 -9.73 -11.32
CA VAL A 311 -24.22 -9.70 -12.78
C VAL A 311 -24.35 -11.15 -13.29
N PRO A 312 -25.53 -11.57 -13.78
CA PRO A 312 -25.74 -12.93 -14.28
C PRO A 312 -24.73 -13.33 -15.37
N GLY A 313 -24.25 -14.57 -15.34
CA GLY A 313 -23.22 -15.09 -16.26
C GLY A 313 -21.78 -14.65 -15.96
N HIS A 314 -21.58 -13.81 -14.92
CA HIS A 314 -20.27 -13.30 -14.50
C HIS A 314 -20.01 -13.47 -12.99
N LEU A 315 -20.75 -14.38 -12.35
CA LEU A 315 -20.57 -14.76 -10.95
C LEU A 315 -19.48 -15.82 -10.83
N TRP A 316 -18.87 -15.92 -9.65
CA TRP A 316 -17.96 -17.04 -9.35
C TRP A 316 -18.69 -18.38 -9.43
N ASP A 317 -19.84 -18.47 -8.74
CA ASP A 317 -20.69 -19.65 -8.65
C ASP A 317 -22.15 -19.17 -8.66
N GLU A 318 -22.91 -19.59 -9.67
CA GLU A 318 -24.32 -19.19 -9.83
C GLU A 318 -25.24 -19.83 -8.77
N ASP A 319 -24.82 -20.94 -8.16
CA ASP A 319 -25.57 -21.66 -7.14
C ASP A 319 -25.29 -21.15 -5.72
N ARG A 320 -24.28 -20.27 -5.56
CA ARG A 320 -23.91 -19.68 -4.26
C ARG A 320 -24.74 -18.44 -3.95
N GLU A 321 -25.05 -18.25 -2.67
CA GLU A 321 -25.71 -17.03 -2.20
C GLU A 321 -24.80 -15.81 -2.39
N ASN A 322 -25.32 -14.83 -3.15
CA ASN A 322 -24.62 -13.59 -3.43
C ASN A 322 -25.02 -12.51 -2.43
N TRP A 323 -24.05 -11.75 -1.96
CA TRP A 323 -24.27 -10.70 -1.00
C TRP A 323 -23.34 -9.50 -1.21
N GLY A 324 -23.70 -8.40 -0.56
CA GLY A 324 -22.87 -7.22 -0.39
C GLY A 324 -23.34 -6.44 0.83
N TYR A 325 -22.54 -5.50 1.29
CA TYR A 325 -22.85 -4.71 2.48
C TYR A 325 -24.06 -3.81 2.22
N GLY A 326 -24.95 -3.72 3.22
CA GLY A 326 -26.24 -3.04 3.07
C GLY A 326 -27.27 -3.79 2.22
N GLY A 327 -27.02 -5.07 1.92
CA GLY A 327 -27.90 -5.90 1.09
C GLY A 327 -27.84 -5.55 -0.40
N LEU A 328 -28.43 -6.40 -1.25
CA LEU A 328 -28.42 -6.17 -2.69
C LEU A 328 -29.40 -5.05 -3.10
N PRO A 329 -28.98 -4.12 -3.99
CA PRO A 329 -29.82 -3.09 -4.55
C PRO A 329 -30.86 -3.72 -5.49
N ARG A 330 -32.00 -3.05 -5.67
CA ARG A 330 -33.09 -3.54 -6.52
C ARG A 330 -32.72 -3.52 -8.01
N ASN A 331 -31.83 -2.62 -8.41
CA ASN A 331 -31.38 -2.42 -9.78
C ASN A 331 -30.06 -1.62 -9.81
N GLU A 332 -29.51 -1.44 -11.01
CA GLU A 332 -28.27 -0.71 -11.27
C GLU A 332 -28.32 0.76 -10.83
N ASP A 333 -29.48 1.43 -10.96
CA ASP A 333 -29.62 2.83 -10.56
C ASP A 333 -29.51 2.98 -9.04
N GLU A 334 -30.11 2.07 -8.27
CA GLU A 334 -29.96 2.05 -6.82
C GLU A 334 -28.51 1.74 -6.42
N TYR A 335 -27.83 0.81 -7.10
CA TYR A 335 -26.40 0.55 -6.88
C TYR A 335 -25.56 1.83 -7.05
N ARG A 336 -25.76 2.55 -8.16
CA ARG A 336 -25.06 3.82 -8.42
C ARG A 336 -25.38 4.87 -7.36
N LEU A 337 -26.64 5.03 -6.97
CA LEU A 337 -27.05 6.00 -5.95
C LEU A 337 -26.39 5.71 -4.59
N ARG A 338 -26.29 4.43 -4.20
CA ARG A 338 -25.61 4.03 -2.97
C ARG A 338 -24.11 4.35 -3.00
N TYR A 339 -23.45 4.15 -4.14
CA TYR A 339 -22.05 4.52 -4.33
C TYR A 339 -21.82 6.04 -4.19
N VAL A 340 -22.65 6.83 -4.87
CA VAL A 340 -22.60 8.31 -4.82
C VAL A 340 -22.86 8.80 -3.40
N GLU A 341 -23.81 8.21 -2.68
CA GLU A 341 -24.10 8.59 -1.29
C GLU A 341 -22.91 8.29 -0.36
N SER A 342 -22.25 7.13 -0.51
CA SER A 342 -21.02 6.84 0.24
C SER A 342 -19.91 7.85 -0.04
N LEU A 343 -19.74 8.30 -1.29
CA LEU A 343 -18.76 9.33 -1.64
C LEU A 343 -19.10 10.70 -1.04
N ARG A 344 -20.39 11.07 -1.01
CA ARG A 344 -20.85 12.31 -0.40
C ARG A 344 -20.51 12.34 1.09
N ILE A 345 -20.82 11.26 1.81
CA ILE A 345 -20.50 11.13 3.25
C ILE A 345 -18.98 11.11 3.46
N LEU A 346 -18.22 10.41 2.61
CA LEU A 346 -16.76 10.42 2.70
C LEU A 346 -16.18 11.83 2.56
N ASN A 347 -16.73 12.64 1.66
CA ASN A 347 -16.27 14.01 1.47
C ASN A 347 -16.53 14.90 2.70
N GLU A 348 -17.65 14.68 3.41
CA GLU A 348 -17.92 15.35 4.68
C GLU A 348 -16.91 14.92 5.76
N LEU A 349 -16.61 13.62 5.83
CA LEU A 349 -15.60 13.09 6.76
C LEU A 349 -14.19 13.59 6.44
N ARG A 350 -13.85 13.74 5.15
CA ARG A 350 -12.59 14.32 4.67
C ARG A 350 -12.44 15.75 5.21
N ALA A 351 -13.48 16.58 5.03
CA ALA A 351 -13.53 17.94 5.58
C ALA A 351 -13.42 17.95 7.11
N ALA A 352 -13.89 16.91 7.79
CA ALA A 352 -13.82 16.76 9.25
C ALA A 352 -12.51 16.13 9.78
N GLY A 353 -11.52 15.85 8.92
CA GLY A 353 -10.23 15.34 9.37
C GLY A 353 -9.84 13.94 8.90
N ILE A 354 -10.66 13.23 8.12
CA ILE A 354 -10.23 11.97 7.48
C ILE A 354 -9.23 12.26 6.35
N ALA A 355 -8.11 11.54 6.34
CA ALA A 355 -7.00 11.76 5.39
C ALA A 355 -6.87 10.67 4.32
N GLY A 356 -7.63 9.58 4.43
CA GLY A 356 -7.67 8.54 3.42
C GLY A 356 -8.84 7.59 3.64
N ALA A 357 -9.19 6.89 2.57
CA ALA A 357 -10.23 5.87 2.63
C ALA A 357 -10.04 4.77 1.59
N VAL A 358 -10.57 3.60 1.90
CA VAL A 358 -10.50 2.40 1.07
C VAL A 358 -11.91 1.89 0.78
N TYR A 359 -12.28 1.83 -0.49
CA TYR A 359 -13.57 1.26 -0.91
C TYR A 359 -13.45 -0.25 -1.14
N THR A 360 -14.29 -1.04 -0.48
CA THR A 360 -14.40 -2.47 -0.74
C THR A 360 -15.29 -2.66 -1.97
N GLN A 361 -14.83 -3.21 -3.11
CA GLN A 361 -13.48 -3.69 -3.45
C GLN A 361 -13.24 -3.61 -4.97
N THR A 362 -12.05 -3.97 -5.45
CA THR A 362 -11.71 -3.95 -6.89
C THR A 362 -12.60 -4.89 -7.72
N THR A 363 -12.64 -6.17 -7.36
CA THR A 363 -13.38 -7.23 -8.09
C THR A 363 -14.31 -7.98 -7.16
N ASP A 364 -15.35 -8.62 -7.71
CA ASP A 364 -16.13 -9.58 -6.93
C ASP A 364 -15.24 -10.73 -6.45
N VAL A 365 -15.55 -11.26 -5.26
CA VAL A 365 -14.81 -12.34 -4.61
C VAL A 365 -15.79 -13.40 -4.14
N GLU A 366 -15.72 -14.60 -4.72
CA GLU A 366 -16.64 -15.70 -4.40
C GLU A 366 -18.12 -15.27 -4.45
N GLY A 367 -18.83 -15.29 -3.31
CA GLY A 367 -20.22 -14.82 -3.18
C GLY A 367 -20.36 -13.34 -2.80
N GLU A 368 -19.25 -12.65 -2.56
CA GLU A 368 -19.21 -11.22 -2.26
C GLU A 368 -19.17 -10.44 -3.59
N VAL A 369 -20.34 -9.99 -4.06
CA VAL A 369 -20.53 -9.42 -5.40
C VAL A 369 -20.47 -7.89 -5.42
N ASN A 370 -19.61 -7.31 -4.60
CA ASN A 370 -19.51 -5.87 -4.37
C ASN A 370 -18.27 -5.19 -4.98
N GLY A 371 -17.57 -5.91 -5.86
CA GLY A 371 -16.49 -5.35 -6.64
C GLY A 371 -16.97 -4.29 -7.62
N LEU A 372 -16.07 -3.38 -8.01
CA LEU A 372 -16.32 -2.42 -9.10
C LEU A 372 -16.32 -3.08 -10.48
N MET A 373 -15.75 -4.28 -10.58
CA MET A 373 -15.85 -5.16 -11.73
C MET A 373 -16.20 -6.59 -11.31
N THR A 374 -16.75 -7.37 -12.24
CA THR A 374 -17.07 -8.77 -11.99
C THR A 374 -15.82 -9.61 -11.70
N TYR A 375 -16.03 -10.78 -11.10
CA TYR A 375 -14.96 -11.71 -10.73
C TYR A 375 -14.01 -12.00 -11.90
N ASP A 376 -14.58 -12.18 -13.10
CA ASP A 376 -13.86 -12.45 -14.35
C ASP A 376 -13.33 -11.21 -15.08
N ARG A 377 -13.48 -10.01 -14.50
CA ARG A 377 -13.17 -8.69 -15.08
C ARG A 377 -13.84 -8.39 -16.42
N LYS A 378 -14.84 -9.17 -16.86
CA LYS A 378 -15.49 -8.93 -18.16
C LYS A 378 -16.48 -7.78 -18.13
N ILE A 379 -17.11 -7.51 -16.98
CA ILE A 379 -18.07 -6.44 -16.81
C ILE A 379 -17.56 -5.44 -15.78
N ILE A 380 -17.44 -4.20 -16.23
CA ILE A 380 -17.19 -3.04 -15.38
C ILE A 380 -18.54 -2.48 -14.94
N LYS A 381 -18.81 -2.44 -13.63
CA LYS A 381 -20.14 -2.07 -13.10
C LYS A 381 -20.40 -0.57 -13.12
N ILE A 382 -19.36 0.23 -12.91
CA ILE A 382 -19.38 1.69 -13.11
C ILE A 382 -18.20 2.07 -14.01
N PRO A 383 -18.42 2.71 -15.18
CA PRO A 383 -17.33 3.07 -16.08
C PRO A 383 -16.26 3.92 -15.40
N ALA A 384 -14.98 3.65 -15.68
CA ALA A 384 -13.85 4.37 -15.08
C ALA A 384 -13.95 5.90 -15.23
N ARG A 385 -14.39 6.40 -16.39
CA ARG A 385 -14.58 7.84 -16.61
C ARG A 385 -15.62 8.44 -15.67
N GLU A 386 -16.69 7.72 -15.40
CA GLU A 386 -17.76 8.16 -14.49
C GLU A 386 -17.26 8.17 -13.04
N LEU A 387 -16.60 7.09 -12.61
CA LEU A 387 -15.94 7.03 -11.30
C LEU A 387 -14.95 8.18 -11.11
N ARG A 388 -14.11 8.44 -12.11
CA ARG A 388 -13.13 9.52 -12.03
C ARG A 388 -13.78 10.88 -11.84
N SER A 389 -14.89 11.14 -12.51
CA SER A 389 -15.68 12.36 -12.31
C SER A 389 -16.28 12.44 -10.91
N LEU A 390 -16.80 11.33 -10.38
CA LEU A 390 -17.35 11.28 -9.02
C LEU A 390 -16.26 11.49 -7.94
N HIS A 391 -15.04 10.98 -8.16
CA HIS A 391 -13.94 11.07 -7.20
C HIS A 391 -13.30 12.45 -7.11
N GLN A 392 -13.54 13.36 -8.06
CA GLN A 392 -12.90 14.69 -8.09
C GLN A 392 -13.11 15.44 -6.78
N VAL A 393 -14.29 15.30 -6.16
CA VAL A 393 -14.63 15.96 -4.90
C VAL A 393 -13.67 15.61 -3.74
N LEU A 394 -13.00 14.46 -3.80
CA LEU A 394 -12.05 14.03 -2.76
C LEU A 394 -10.66 14.69 -2.90
N PHE A 395 -10.41 15.39 -4.02
CA PHE A 395 -9.12 16.02 -4.35
C PHE A 395 -9.22 17.54 -4.55
N GLU A 396 -10.41 18.10 -4.42
CA GLU A 396 -10.70 19.54 -4.34
C GLU A 396 -10.75 19.97 -2.89
#